data_AF-A0A7C3GFR4-F1
#
_entry.id   AF-A0A7C3GFR4-F1
#
_cell.length_a   1.000
_cell.length_b   1.000
_cell.length_c   1.000
_cell.angle_alpha   90.00
_cell.angle_beta   90.00
_cell.angle_gamma   90.00
#
_symmetry.space_group_name_H-M   'P 1'
#
loop_
_entity.id
_entity.type
_entity.pdbx_description
1 polymer ?
#
loop_
_entity_poly.entity_id
_entity_poly.type
_entity_poly.pdbx_seq_one_letter_code
_entity_poly.pdbx_strand_id
1 'polypeptide(L)'
;MKKSLCLILILFGLSAPLFSQNSGVNYNLLLQQGEYFVAENWEDFLEKNNPNSDEIIEGKYYRILQFFQIPTNEERADLEKLGIAFLNFFPNKAYLVSFPKNINKQSLKNRNIRAVIRMEGFMKKDKSLVHLDFTHQSVHQENVEVMLRFFQDVPMDWAIAAVRQKNAKILKPMRESHLVKIEIPINDIDKYAALPYVSFISIAPTVGEPEDRRGR
;
A
#
# COMPACT_ATOMS: atom_id res chain seq x y z
N MET A 1 38.39 -5.96 72.12
CA MET A 1 37.52 -5.24 71.14
C MET A 1 38.38 -4.77 69.98
N LYS A 2 38.22 -5.37 68.80
CA LYS A 2 38.52 -4.78 67.46
C LYS A 2 37.97 -5.78 66.45
N LYS A 3 36.87 -5.40 65.80
CA LYS A 3 36.05 -6.24 64.92
C LYS A 3 36.65 -6.24 63.52
N SER A 4 36.67 -7.42 62.91
CA SER A 4 37.05 -7.66 61.52
C SER A 4 36.12 -6.90 60.57
N LEU A 5 36.68 -6.13 59.63
CA LEU A 5 35.93 -5.41 58.61
C LEU A 5 35.84 -6.30 57.36
N CYS A 6 34.65 -6.86 57.12
CA CYS A 6 34.34 -7.68 55.96
C CYS A 6 33.87 -6.76 54.83
N LEU A 7 34.57 -6.77 53.69
CA LEU A 7 34.24 -6.01 52.49
C LEU A 7 33.27 -6.84 51.64
N ILE A 8 31.98 -6.49 51.62
CA ILE A 8 30.98 -7.10 50.73
C ILE A 8 30.74 -6.17 49.54
N LEU A 9 31.15 -6.63 48.36
CA LEU A 9 30.95 -6.02 47.06
C LEU A 9 29.49 -6.27 46.62
N ILE A 10 28.65 -5.22 46.62
CA ILE A 10 27.27 -5.31 46.12
C ILE A 10 27.28 -5.01 44.62
N LEU A 11 27.18 -6.06 43.80
CA LEU A 11 26.96 -5.98 42.37
C LEU A 11 25.48 -5.68 42.11
N PHE A 12 25.12 -4.41 41.90
CA PHE A 12 23.79 -4.04 41.42
C PHE A 12 23.68 -4.41 39.94
N GLY A 13 23.05 -5.53 39.65
CA GLY A 13 22.68 -5.94 38.29
C GLY A 13 21.62 -4.99 37.73
N LEU A 14 22.02 -4.12 36.80
CA LEU A 14 21.10 -3.43 35.91
C LEU A 14 20.42 -4.47 35.01
N SER A 15 19.19 -4.84 35.35
CA SER A 15 18.27 -5.48 34.41
C SER A 15 17.67 -4.41 33.50
N ALA A 16 18.43 -3.99 32.49
CA ALA A 16 17.82 -3.31 31.37
C ALA A 16 16.91 -4.31 30.64
N PRO A 17 15.64 -3.98 30.33
CA PRO A 17 14.88 -4.77 29.38
C PRO A 17 15.65 -4.77 28.05
N LEU A 18 16.17 -5.93 27.70
CA LEU A 18 16.71 -6.23 26.38
C LEU A 18 15.56 -6.07 25.39
N PHE A 19 15.44 -4.90 24.77
CA PHE A 19 14.70 -4.79 23.52
C PHE A 19 15.39 -5.73 22.53
N SER A 20 14.74 -6.85 22.25
CA SER A 20 15.14 -7.78 21.21
C SER A 20 15.27 -7.01 19.89
N GLN A 21 16.49 -6.86 19.40
CA GLN A 21 16.76 -6.42 18.03
C GLN A 21 16.43 -7.60 17.13
N ASN A 22 15.24 -7.56 16.52
CA ASN A 22 14.77 -8.60 15.61
C ASN A 22 15.46 -8.42 14.24
N SER A 23 16.78 -8.63 14.19
CA SER A 23 17.64 -8.39 13.02
C SER A 23 17.62 -9.50 11.98
N GLY A 24 16.59 -10.36 11.96
CA GLY A 24 16.53 -11.53 11.07
C GLY A 24 15.50 -11.46 9.95
N VAL A 25 14.41 -10.70 10.12
CA VAL A 25 13.27 -10.75 9.17
C VAL A 25 12.75 -9.35 8.87
N ASN A 26 12.88 -8.95 7.59
CA ASN A 26 12.37 -7.67 7.09
C ASN A 26 10.89 -7.81 6.70
N TYR A 27 10.05 -6.93 7.25
CA TYR A 27 8.62 -6.81 6.95
C TYR A 27 8.24 -5.42 6.43
N ASN A 28 9.22 -4.63 6.00
CA ASN A 28 8.98 -3.32 5.40
C ASN A 28 8.42 -3.49 3.99
N LEU A 29 7.40 -2.71 3.66
CA LEU A 29 6.99 -2.50 2.28
C LEU A 29 7.99 -1.56 1.62
N LEU A 30 8.52 -1.97 0.48
CA LEU A 30 9.35 -1.10 -0.36
C LEU A 30 8.43 -0.28 -1.25
N LEU A 31 8.18 0.96 -0.85
CA LEU A 31 7.37 1.92 -1.60
C LEU A 31 8.29 2.86 -2.36
N GLN A 32 7.75 3.58 -3.35
CA GLN A 32 8.55 4.59 -4.04
C GLN A 32 9.08 5.67 -3.09
N GLN A 33 8.33 6.01 -2.05
CA GLN A 33 8.72 7.03 -1.07
C GLN A 33 9.72 6.52 -0.02
N GLY A 34 10.01 5.22 -0.01
CA GLY A 34 10.89 4.60 0.98
C GLY A 34 10.24 3.37 1.62
N GLU A 35 10.80 2.96 2.74
CA GLU A 35 10.37 1.79 3.47
C GLU A 35 9.23 2.13 4.44
N TYR A 36 8.20 1.29 4.47
CA TYR A 36 7.10 1.40 5.44
C TYR A 36 6.98 0.12 6.26
N PHE A 37 7.19 0.21 7.58
CA PHE A 37 7.04 -0.94 8.46
C PHE A 37 5.57 -1.30 8.66
N VAL A 38 5.25 -2.57 8.39
CA VAL A 38 3.91 -3.11 8.63
C VAL A 38 3.90 -3.78 10.00
N ALA A 39 3.13 -3.22 10.93
CA ALA A 39 2.85 -3.89 12.19
C ALA A 39 1.99 -5.14 11.95
N GLU A 40 2.25 -6.19 12.73
CA GLU A 40 1.37 -7.35 12.77
C GLU A 40 0.00 -6.91 13.27
N ASN A 41 -1.08 -7.31 12.58
CA ASN A 41 -2.43 -6.88 12.91
C ASN A 41 -3.49 -7.96 12.62
N TRP A 42 -3.07 -9.23 12.52
CA TRP A 42 -3.95 -10.32 12.13
C TRP A 42 -5.22 -10.40 12.99
N GLU A 43 -5.09 -10.29 14.31
CA GLU A 43 -6.24 -10.39 15.21
C GLU A 43 -7.16 -9.17 15.13
N ASP A 44 -6.59 -7.97 15.01
CA ASP A 44 -7.37 -6.75 14.76
C ASP A 44 -8.08 -6.80 13.39
N PHE A 45 -7.48 -7.44 12.39
CA PHE A 45 -8.11 -7.62 11.09
C PHE A 45 -9.35 -8.51 11.16
N LEU A 46 -9.27 -9.61 11.92
CA LEU A 46 -10.38 -10.53 12.14
C LEU A 46 -11.56 -9.85 12.85
N GLU A 47 -11.28 -8.99 13.82
CA GLU A 47 -12.32 -8.36 14.64
C GLU A 47 -12.90 -7.06 14.06
N LYS A 48 -12.04 -6.15 13.57
CA LYS A 48 -12.41 -4.72 13.41
C LYS A 48 -12.24 -4.18 11.99
N ASN A 49 -11.35 -4.76 11.18
CA ASN A 49 -10.94 -4.16 9.91
C ASN A 49 -11.87 -4.52 8.73
N ASN A 50 -13.16 -4.20 8.85
CA ASN A 50 -14.11 -4.35 7.75
C ASN A 50 -13.95 -3.19 6.75
N PRO A 51 -14.13 -3.41 5.44
CA PRO A 51 -14.08 -2.32 4.48
C PRO A 51 -15.26 -1.36 4.70
N ASN A 52 -15.00 -0.06 4.59
CA ASN A 52 -16.06 0.93 4.52
C ASN A 52 -16.82 0.80 3.18
N SER A 53 -18.06 1.29 3.13
CA SER A 53 -18.89 1.19 1.91
C SER A 53 -18.26 1.86 0.70
N ASP A 54 -17.52 2.95 0.89
CA ASP A 54 -16.83 3.68 -0.16
C ASP A 54 -15.60 2.93 -0.70
N GLU A 55 -15.06 1.95 0.04
CA GLU A 55 -13.97 1.09 -0.39
C GLU A 55 -14.42 -0.08 -1.27
N ILE A 56 -15.73 -0.36 -1.33
CA ILE A 56 -16.27 -1.51 -2.05
C ILE A 56 -16.53 -1.13 -3.51
N ILE A 57 -15.77 -1.73 -4.41
CA ILE A 57 -15.81 -1.50 -5.85
C ILE A 57 -16.24 -2.79 -6.53
N GLU A 58 -17.38 -2.79 -7.22
CA GLU A 58 -17.90 -3.98 -7.92
C GLU A 58 -17.92 -5.24 -7.03
N GLY A 59 -18.27 -5.06 -5.75
CA GLY A 59 -18.33 -6.16 -4.79
C GLY A 59 -16.98 -6.62 -4.22
N LYS A 60 -15.90 -5.87 -4.44
CA LYS A 60 -14.54 -6.18 -3.97
C LYS A 60 -13.94 -5.01 -3.20
N TYR A 61 -12.88 -5.27 -2.43
CA TYR A 61 -12.05 -4.24 -1.80
C TYR A 61 -10.58 -4.65 -1.79
N TYR A 62 -9.67 -3.68 -1.65
CA TYR A 62 -8.24 -3.89 -1.87
C TYR A 62 -7.43 -3.76 -0.59
N ARG A 63 -6.48 -4.67 -0.39
CA ARG A 63 -5.62 -4.70 0.80
C ARG A 63 -4.21 -5.15 0.42
N ILE A 64 -3.25 -4.76 1.24
CA ILE A 64 -1.94 -5.40 1.26
C ILE A 64 -2.01 -6.53 2.27
N LEU A 65 -1.76 -7.75 1.79
CA LEU A 65 -1.72 -8.99 2.55
C LEU A 65 -0.27 -9.42 2.73
N GLN A 66 0.22 -9.45 3.97
CA GLN A 66 1.58 -9.85 4.31
C GLN A 66 1.57 -11.14 5.11
N PHE A 67 2.54 -12.01 4.83
CA PHE A 67 2.67 -13.33 5.43
C PHE A 67 3.93 -13.44 6.31
N PHE A 68 3.96 -14.38 7.25
CA PHE A 68 5.22 -14.66 7.98
C PHE A 68 6.27 -15.28 7.07
N GLN A 69 5.85 -16.08 6.07
CA GLN A 69 6.69 -16.66 5.01
C GLN A 69 5.99 -16.52 3.65
N ILE A 70 6.76 -16.53 2.55
CA ILE A 70 6.14 -16.50 1.21
C ILE A 70 5.23 -17.74 1.09
N PRO A 71 3.92 -17.57 0.78
CA PRO A 71 3.03 -18.71 0.64
C PRO A 71 3.47 -19.57 -0.53
N THR A 72 3.36 -20.88 -0.34
CA THR A 72 3.50 -21.86 -1.43
C THR A 72 2.40 -21.65 -2.48
N ASN A 73 2.58 -22.25 -3.66
CA ASN A 73 1.55 -22.21 -4.71
C ASN A 73 0.23 -22.84 -4.24
N GLU A 74 0.29 -23.87 -3.38
CA GLU A 74 -0.89 -24.53 -2.83
C GLU A 74 -1.63 -23.62 -1.82
N GLU A 75 -0.90 -23.03 -0.87
CA GLU A 75 -1.48 -22.08 0.10
C GLU A 75 -2.10 -20.86 -0.61
N ARG A 76 -1.44 -20.36 -1.65
CA ARG A 76 -1.97 -19.29 -2.50
C ARG A 76 -3.23 -19.73 -3.22
N ALA A 77 -3.23 -20.90 -3.87
CA ALA A 77 -4.39 -21.42 -4.58
C ALA A 77 -5.59 -21.62 -3.63
N ASP A 78 -5.34 -22.01 -2.38
CA ASP A 78 -6.39 -22.14 -1.38
C ASP A 78 -7.01 -20.80 -0.97
N LEU A 79 -6.21 -19.72 -0.92
CA LEU A 79 -6.74 -18.37 -0.73
C LEU A 79 -7.53 -17.91 -1.97
N GLU A 80 -7.07 -18.25 -3.17
CA GLU A 80 -7.77 -17.93 -4.43
C GLU A 80 -9.12 -18.65 -4.53
N LYS A 81 -9.25 -19.89 -4.01
CA LYS A 81 -10.54 -20.60 -3.89
C LYS A 81 -11.54 -19.89 -2.98
N LEU A 82 -11.08 -19.04 -2.07
CA LEU A 82 -11.94 -18.18 -1.23
C LEU A 82 -12.37 -16.90 -1.96
N GLY A 83 -11.95 -16.72 -3.22
CA GLY A 83 -12.26 -15.55 -4.05
C GLY A 83 -11.26 -14.41 -3.91
N ILE A 84 -10.15 -14.59 -3.18
CA ILE A 84 -9.08 -13.58 -3.09
C ILE A 84 -8.27 -13.60 -4.37
N ALA A 85 -8.15 -12.46 -5.08
CA ALA A 85 -7.27 -12.38 -6.23
C ALA A 85 -5.95 -11.70 -5.86
N PHE A 86 -4.83 -12.32 -6.24
CA PHE A 86 -3.50 -11.74 -6.08
C PHE A 86 -3.15 -10.88 -7.30
N LEU A 87 -2.99 -9.58 -7.09
CA LEU A 87 -2.83 -8.60 -8.17
C LEU A 87 -1.35 -8.28 -8.42
N ASN A 88 -0.63 -7.89 -7.36
CA ASN A 88 0.78 -7.53 -7.45
C ASN A 88 1.56 -8.09 -6.27
N PHE A 89 2.81 -8.48 -6.53
CA PHE A 89 3.76 -8.85 -5.48
C PHE A 89 4.53 -7.62 -4.99
N PHE A 90 4.73 -7.55 -3.68
CA PHE A 90 5.68 -6.67 -3.02
C PHE A 90 6.80 -7.53 -2.41
N PRO A 91 8.06 -7.05 -2.43
CA PRO A 91 9.11 -7.65 -1.63
C PRO A 91 8.69 -7.80 -0.15
N ASN A 92 9.43 -8.62 0.60
CA ASN A 92 9.15 -8.86 2.01
C ASN A 92 7.75 -9.48 2.27
N LYS A 93 7.40 -10.48 1.43
CA LYS A 93 6.29 -11.43 1.65
C LYS A 93 4.92 -10.75 1.67
N ALA A 94 4.78 -9.68 0.90
CA ALA A 94 3.54 -8.91 0.82
C ALA A 94 2.96 -8.98 -0.59
N TYR A 95 1.65 -8.91 -0.67
CA TYR A 95 0.90 -8.94 -1.92
C TYR A 95 -0.21 -7.92 -1.85
N LEU A 96 -0.42 -7.18 -2.92
CA LEU A 96 -1.68 -6.50 -3.13
C LEU A 96 -2.70 -7.52 -3.62
N VAL A 97 -3.83 -7.58 -2.93
CA VAL A 97 -4.92 -8.51 -3.22
C VAL A 97 -6.25 -7.77 -3.31
N SER A 98 -7.19 -8.32 -4.09
CA SER A 98 -8.60 -7.97 -3.98
C SER A 98 -9.34 -9.05 -3.20
N PHE A 99 -10.13 -8.60 -2.23
CA PHE A 99 -11.01 -9.42 -1.41
C PHE A 99 -12.45 -9.29 -1.90
N PRO A 100 -13.25 -10.38 -1.92
CA PRO A 100 -14.69 -10.26 -2.11
C PRO A 100 -15.31 -9.62 -0.86
N LYS A 101 -16.28 -8.72 -1.03
CA LYS A 101 -16.92 -7.95 0.06
C LYS A 101 -17.52 -8.82 1.16
N ASN A 102 -17.93 -10.03 0.80
CA ASN A 102 -18.60 -11.00 1.67
C ASN A 102 -17.67 -12.13 2.10
N ILE A 103 -16.35 -11.93 2.06
CA ILE A 103 -15.41 -12.95 2.51
C ILE A 103 -15.68 -13.31 3.97
N ASN A 104 -15.74 -14.62 4.25
CA ASN A 104 -15.75 -15.09 5.62
C ASN A 104 -14.34 -15.01 6.19
N LYS A 105 -14.02 -13.96 6.95
CA LYS A 105 -12.68 -13.79 7.56
C LYS A 105 -12.23 -14.98 8.42
N GLN A 106 -13.16 -15.74 9.00
CA GLN A 106 -12.80 -16.94 9.79
C GLN A 106 -12.19 -18.04 8.93
N SER A 107 -12.49 -18.11 7.62
CA SER A 107 -11.88 -19.08 6.71
C SER A 107 -10.41 -18.80 6.40
N LEU A 108 -9.90 -17.64 6.82
CA LEU A 108 -8.53 -17.19 6.62
C LEU A 108 -7.60 -17.54 7.81
N LYS A 109 -8.14 -18.07 8.91
CA LYS A 109 -7.34 -18.54 10.05
C LYS A 109 -6.37 -19.64 9.65
N ASN A 110 -5.22 -19.68 10.32
CA ASN A 110 -4.17 -20.69 10.13
C ASN A 110 -3.56 -20.70 8.71
N ARG A 111 -3.57 -19.56 8.00
CA ARG A 111 -3.03 -19.44 6.63
C ARG A 111 -1.73 -18.63 6.54
N ASN A 112 -0.94 -18.63 7.61
CA ASN A 112 0.36 -17.95 7.64
C ASN A 112 0.30 -16.42 7.40
N ILE A 113 -0.88 -15.82 7.57
CA ILE A 113 -1.10 -14.38 7.40
C ILE A 113 -0.59 -13.66 8.65
N ARG A 114 0.24 -12.63 8.44
CA ARG A 114 0.78 -11.77 9.49
C ARG A 114 0.00 -10.46 9.59
N ALA A 115 -0.24 -9.81 8.46
CA ALA A 115 -0.89 -8.52 8.45
C ALA A 115 -1.78 -8.33 7.22
N VAL A 116 -2.87 -7.59 7.41
CA VAL A 116 -3.77 -7.13 6.35
C VAL A 116 -4.01 -5.64 6.56
N ILE A 117 -3.48 -4.81 5.67
CA ILE A 117 -3.59 -3.35 5.80
C ILE A 117 -4.25 -2.73 4.57
N ARG A 118 -4.92 -1.59 4.79
CA ARG A 118 -5.34 -0.71 3.71
C ARG A 118 -4.11 -0.11 3.05
N MET A 119 -4.15 0.03 1.72
CA MET A 119 -3.15 0.83 1.03
C MET A 119 -3.55 2.29 1.12
N GLU A 120 -2.81 3.05 1.93
CA GLU A 120 -3.07 4.47 2.16
C GLU A 120 -2.66 5.34 0.97
N GLY A 121 -3.24 6.53 0.86
CA GLY A 121 -2.98 7.44 -0.26
C GLY A 121 -1.50 7.76 -0.44
N PHE A 122 -0.76 8.00 0.66
CA PHE A 122 0.67 8.27 0.60
C PHE A 122 1.45 7.11 -0.02
N MET A 123 1.05 5.85 0.18
CA MET A 123 1.74 4.69 -0.38
C MET A 123 1.65 4.60 -1.91
N LYS A 124 0.70 5.33 -2.51
CA LYS A 124 0.37 5.27 -3.95
C LYS A 124 0.90 6.46 -4.73
N LYS A 125 1.51 7.45 -4.07
CA LYS A 125 2.01 8.68 -4.72
C LYS A 125 3.45 8.51 -5.19
N ASP A 126 3.71 8.89 -6.43
CA ASP A 126 5.04 9.04 -6.99
C ASP A 126 5.82 10.20 -6.33
N LYS A 127 7.14 10.10 -6.30
CA LYS A 127 8.01 11.17 -5.77
C LYS A 127 7.79 12.52 -6.47
N SER A 128 7.45 12.49 -7.76
CA SER A 128 7.13 13.69 -8.56
C SER A 128 5.98 14.52 -8.00
N LEU A 129 5.09 13.92 -7.20
CA LEU A 129 3.98 14.63 -6.55
C LEU A 129 4.23 14.92 -5.08
N VAL A 130 5.19 14.24 -4.45
CA VAL A 130 5.65 14.56 -3.09
C VAL A 130 6.52 15.81 -3.10
N HIS A 131 7.38 15.92 -4.10
CA HIS A 131 8.25 17.07 -4.33
C HIS A 131 7.86 17.73 -5.65
N LEU A 132 6.64 18.26 -5.71
CA LEU A 132 6.08 18.84 -6.93
C LEU A 132 6.93 20.03 -7.39
N ASP A 133 7.47 19.91 -8.60
CA ASP A 133 8.15 21.01 -9.29
C ASP A 133 7.09 21.89 -9.97
N PHE A 134 6.91 23.11 -9.44
CA PHE A 134 5.96 24.08 -9.98
C PHE A 134 6.35 24.63 -11.36
N THR A 135 7.57 24.38 -11.83
CA THR A 135 8.02 24.73 -13.18
C THR A 135 7.75 23.64 -14.21
N HIS A 136 7.28 22.47 -13.77
CA HIS A 136 6.95 21.35 -14.65
C HIS A 136 5.78 21.71 -15.58
N GLN A 137 5.86 21.29 -16.86
CA GLN A 137 4.88 21.66 -17.90
C GLN A 137 3.44 21.17 -17.62
N SER A 138 3.32 20.10 -16.84
CA SER A 138 2.04 19.55 -16.39
C SER A 138 1.42 20.32 -15.22
N VAL A 139 2.08 21.37 -14.70
CA VAL A 139 1.57 22.24 -13.65
C VAL A 139 1.07 23.55 -14.27
N HIS A 140 -0.21 23.84 -14.06
CA HIS A 140 -0.91 24.99 -14.63
C HIS A 140 -1.53 25.81 -13.50
N GLN A 141 -0.77 26.79 -13.00
CA GLN A 141 -1.18 27.63 -11.87
C GLN A 141 -1.53 26.79 -10.62
N GLU A 142 -2.82 26.65 -10.31
CA GLU A 142 -3.33 25.90 -9.16
C GLU A 142 -3.71 24.45 -9.49
N ASN A 143 -3.58 24.05 -10.76
CA ASN A 143 -3.92 22.71 -11.24
C ASN A 143 -2.67 21.94 -11.68
N VAL A 144 -2.79 20.62 -11.71
CA VAL A 144 -1.77 19.71 -12.21
C VAL A 144 -2.41 18.60 -13.03
N GLU A 145 -1.78 18.26 -14.14
CA GLU A 145 -2.09 17.07 -14.92
C GLU A 145 -1.38 15.86 -14.31
N VAL A 146 -2.15 14.84 -13.96
CA VAL A 146 -1.66 13.61 -13.32
C VAL A 146 -2.10 12.38 -14.09
N MET A 147 -1.36 11.29 -13.88
CA MET A 147 -1.69 9.96 -14.37
C MET A 147 -2.25 9.15 -13.20
N LEU A 148 -3.53 8.79 -13.27
CA LEU A 148 -4.13 7.84 -12.34
C LEU A 148 -4.06 6.44 -12.90
N ARG A 149 -3.45 5.52 -12.16
CA ARG A 149 -3.52 4.07 -12.42
C ARG A 149 -4.54 3.44 -11.49
N PHE A 150 -5.35 2.54 -12.03
CA PHE A 150 -6.31 1.76 -11.24
C PHE A 150 -5.78 0.36 -10.93
N PHE A 151 -6.44 -0.34 -10.02
CA PHE A 151 -6.17 -1.77 -9.84
C PHE A 151 -6.56 -2.58 -11.09
N GLN A 152 -5.82 -3.64 -11.38
CA GLN A 152 -5.94 -4.39 -12.64
C GLN A 152 -7.33 -5.01 -12.87
N ASP A 153 -8.06 -5.32 -11.79
CA ASP A 153 -9.40 -5.90 -11.87
C ASP A 153 -10.53 -4.88 -11.66
N VAL A 154 -10.22 -3.57 -11.67
CA VAL A 154 -11.22 -2.49 -11.71
C VAL A 154 -11.63 -2.23 -13.16
N PRO A 155 -12.93 -2.29 -13.51
CA PRO A 155 -13.39 -1.95 -14.84
C PRO A 155 -13.11 -0.49 -15.20
N MET A 156 -12.46 -0.26 -16.34
CA MET A 156 -12.04 1.09 -16.76
C MET A 156 -13.21 2.07 -16.93
N ASP A 157 -14.33 1.62 -17.51
CA ASP A 157 -15.49 2.51 -17.71
C ASP A 157 -16.15 2.91 -16.38
N TRP A 158 -16.18 2.00 -15.40
CA TRP A 158 -16.59 2.30 -14.04
C TRP A 158 -15.64 3.30 -13.39
N ALA A 159 -14.32 3.08 -13.49
CA ALA A 159 -13.32 3.95 -12.88
C ALA A 159 -13.36 5.38 -13.46
N ILE A 160 -13.50 5.52 -14.78
CA ILE A 160 -13.64 6.82 -15.44
C ILE A 160 -14.91 7.54 -14.95
N ALA A 161 -16.04 6.83 -14.83
CA ALA A 161 -17.26 7.39 -14.29
C ALA A 161 -17.10 7.84 -12.82
N ALA A 162 -16.47 7.02 -11.98
CA ALA A 162 -16.20 7.34 -10.59
C ALA A 162 -15.28 8.57 -10.44
N VAL A 163 -14.23 8.69 -11.26
CA VAL A 163 -13.34 9.85 -11.26
C VAL A 163 -14.06 11.13 -11.72
N ARG A 164 -14.96 11.05 -12.72
CA ARG A 164 -15.79 12.21 -13.12
C ARG A 164 -16.67 12.71 -11.98
N GLN A 165 -17.25 11.80 -11.18
CA GLN A 165 -18.05 12.17 -10.01
C GLN A 165 -17.24 12.88 -8.91
N LYS A 166 -15.90 12.83 -8.95
CA LYS A 166 -15.02 13.56 -8.04
C LYS A 166 -14.65 14.96 -8.53
N ASN A 167 -15.27 15.44 -9.61
CA ASN A 167 -15.01 16.72 -10.28
C ASN A 167 -13.63 16.82 -10.95
N ALA A 168 -13.03 15.69 -11.34
CA ALA A 168 -11.82 15.71 -12.15
C ALA A 168 -12.14 16.03 -13.61
N LYS A 169 -11.31 16.84 -14.26
CA LYS A 169 -11.34 16.99 -15.72
C LYS A 169 -10.58 15.83 -16.35
N ILE A 170 -11.31 14.92 -17.01
CA ILE A 170 -10.69 13.80 -17.74
C ILE A 170 -10.07 14.33 -19.04
N LEU A 171 -8.76 14.18 -19.19
CA LEU A 171 -8.04 14.61 -20.39
C LEU A 171 -7.90 13.46 -21.40
N LYS A 172 -7.45 12.29 -20.95
CA LYS A 172 -7.20 11.15 -21.84
C LYS A 172 -7.31 9.81 -21.10
N PRO A 173 -8.29 8.95 -21.44
CA PRO A 173 -8.29 7.57 -20.99
C PRO A 173 -7.30 6.73 -21.80
N MET A 174 -6.56 5.84 -21.13
CA MET A 174 -5.63 4.88 -21.73
C MET A 174 -6.00 3.48 -21.20
N ARG A 175 -7.02 2.88 -21.83
CA ARG A 175 -7.68 1.67 -21.34
C ARG A 175 -6.73 0.48 -21.23
N GLU A 176 -5.90 0.24 -22.24
CA GLU A 176 -4.94 -0.88 -22.26
C GLU A 176 -3.98 -0.86 -21.06
N SER A 177 -3.56 0.33 -20.63
CA SER A 177 -2.61 0.49 -19.53
C SER A 177 -3.25 0.71 -18.16
N HIS A 178 -4.59 0.63 -18.07
CA HIS A 178 -5.37 0.94 -16.86
C HIS A 178 -5.07 2.33 -16.27
N LEU A 179 -4.88 3.31 -17.16
CA LEU A 179 -4.49 4.67 -16.82
C LEU A 179 -5.52 5.70 -17.31
N VAL A 180 -5.66 6.79 -16.58
CA VAL A 180 -6.36 7.98 -17.04
C VAL A 180 -5.54 9.22 -16.70
N LYS A 181 -5.28 10.04 -17.72
CA LYS A 181 -4.76 11.38 -17.54
C LYS A 181 -5.89 12.33 -17.14
N ILE A 182 -5.74 13.00 -16.02
CA ILE A 182 -6.71 13.97 -15.50
C ILE A 182 -6.02 15.27 -15.12
N GLU A 183 -6.78 16.35 -15.05
CA GLU A 183 -6.37 17.63 -14.48
C GLU A 183 -7.17 17.86 -13.19
N ILE A 184 -6.46 18.16 -12.11
CA ILE A 184 -7.01 18.34 -10.76
C ILE A 184 -6.33 19.52 -10.06
N PRO A 185 -6.97 20.14 -9.05
CA PRO A 185 -6.30 21.08 -8.17
C PRO A 185 -5.10 20.43 -7.46
N ILE A 186 -4.01 21.16 -7.28
CA ILE A 186 -2.80 20.68 -6.58
C ILE A 186 -3.16 20.23 -5.15
N ASN A 187 -4.05 20.98 -4.48
CA ASN A 187 -4.51 20.66 -3.12
C ASN A 187 -5.35 19.37 -3.04
N ASP A 188 -5.80 18.83 -4.18
CA ASP A 188 -6.62 17.61 -4.26
C ASP A 188 -5.77 16.35 -4.50
N ILE A 189 -4.45 16.45 -4.73
CA ILE A 189 -3.58 15.29 -5.03
C ILE A 189 -3.76 14.15 -4.01
N ASP A 190 -3.74 14.47 -2.71
CA ASP A 190 -3.89 13.47 -1.65
C ASP A 190 -5.26 12.81 -1.64
N LYS A 191 -6.31 13.58 -1.94
CA LYS A 191 -7.68 13.07 -2.09
C LYS A 191 -7.79 12.08 -3.24
N TYR A 192 -7.16 12.36 -4.39
CA TYR A 192 -7.14 11.43 -5.52
C TYR A 192 -6.26 10.20 -5.26
N ALA A 193 -5.12 10.38 -4.59
CA ALA A 193 -4.28 9.26 -4.17
C ALA A 193 -5.04 8.31 -3.22
N ALA A 194 -5.84 8.85 -2.30
CA ALA A 194 -6.58 8.07 -1.31
C ALA A 194 -7.78 7.29 -1.89
N LEU A 195 -8.14 7.48 -3.16
CA LEU A 195 -9.25 6.77 -3.78
C LEU A 195 -9.05 5.25 -3.72
N PRO A 196 -10.10 4.48 -3.37
CA PRO A 196 -9.98 3.06 -3.07
C PRO A 196 -9.83 2.17 -4.32
N TYR A 197 -10.03 2.72 -5.51
CA TYR A 197 -9.80 2.05 -6.80
C TYR A 197 -8.50 2.49 -7.49
N VAL A 198 -7.79 3.48 -6.92
CA VAL A 198 -6.50 3.96 -7.43
C VAL A 198 -5.37 3.11 -6.84
N SER A 199 -4.50 2.62 -7.72
CA SER A 199 -3.30 1.86 -7.38
C SER A 199 -2.05 2.73 -7.35
N PHE A 200 -2.00 3.78 -8.18
CA PHE A 200 -0.86 4.69 -8.26
C PHE A 200 -1.25 6.05 -8.86
N ILE A 201 -0.57 7.11 -8.45
CA ILE A 201 -0.70 8.46 -9.02
C ILE A 201 0.69 9.09 -9.22
N SER A 202 0.92 9.65 -10.40
CA SER A 202 2.15 10.40 -10.75
C SER A 202 1.83 11.68 -11.51
N ILE A 203 2.79 12.60 -11.60
CA ILE A 203 2.68 13.72 -12.54
C ILE A 203 2.55 13.16 -13.97
N ALA A 204 1.78 13.82 -14.83
CA ALA A 204 1.73 13.47 -16.23
C ALA A 204 3.08 13.79 -16.89
N PRO A 205 3.64 12.88 -17.71
CA PRO A 205 4.90 13.14 -18.40
C PRO A 205 4.71 14.29 -19.41
N THR A 206 5.81 14.98 -19.70
CA THR A 206 5.87 15.95 -20.79
C THR A 206 5.62 15.25 -22.13
N VAL A 207 5.06 15.96 -23.11
CA VAL A 207 4.93 15.41 -24.48
C VAL A 207 6.35 15.20 -25.02
N GLY A 208 6.68 13.95 -25.32
CA GLY A 208 8.03 13.43 -25.13
C GLY A 208 9.15 13.98 -26.00
N GLU A 209 10.37 13.86 -25.48
CA GLU A 209 11.38 13.13 -26.22
C GLU A 209 11.18 11.61 -25.99
N PRO A 210 11.59 10.74 -26.93
CA PRO A 210 11.32 9.31 -26.89
C PRO A 210 11.75 8.67 -25.56
N GLU A 211 10.95 7.76 -25.02
CA GLU A 211 11.39 6.85 -23.96
C GLU A 211 12.65 6.14 -24.47
N ASP A 212 13.81 6.49 -23.90
CA ASP A 212 15.06 5.78 -24.13
C ASP A 212 14.83 4.32 -23.77
N ARG A 213 14.86 3.47 -24.80
CA ARG A 213 14.85 2.02 -24.72
C ARG A 213 16.15 1.55 -24.09
N ARG A 214 16.33 1.79 -22.80
CA ARG A 214 17.31 1.08 -22.00
C ARG A 214 16.58 0.30 -20.92
N GLY A 215 15.94 -0.77 -21.39
CA GLY A 215 15.69 -1.93 -20.56
C GLY A 215 17.02 -2.63 -20.27
N ARG A 216 17.45 -2.55 -19.01
CA ARG A 216 18.03 -3.61 -18.16
C ARG A 216 18.70 -2.97 -16.95
#